data_AF-A0A496TMI3-F1
#
_entry.id   AF-A0A496TMI3-F1
#
_cell.length_a   1.000
_cell.length_b   1.000
_cell.length_c   1.000
_cell.angle_alpha   90.00
_cell.angle_beta   90.00
_cell.angle_gamma   90.00
#
_symmetry.space_group_name_H-M   'P 1'
#
loop_
_entity.id
_entity.type
_entity.pdbx_description
1 polymer ?
#
loop_
_entity_poly.entity_id
_entity_poly.type
_entity_poly.pdbx_seq_one_letter_code
_entity_poly.pdbx_strand_id
1 'polypeptide(L)'
;MRSEESVKRFFREHSKAFDRADKRAAFLVGVLTKRLLDKQLATRNSAPFRSKLYGLKLDEGRLRKIFSEAIEKLAEYNVSYLELQSLTSKVLIEAENEGWNLSKDELSYYFALGLNLGGIFK
;
A
#
# COMPACT_ATOMS: atom_id res chain seq x y z
N MET A 1 -7.46 10.72 -15.07
CA MET A 1 -7.58 9.26 -15.24
C MET A 1 -7.51 8.67 -13.85
N ARG A 2 -8.54 7.92 -13.43
CA ARG A 2 -8.77 7.53 -12.04
C ARG A 2 -7.61 6.67 -11.54
N SER A 3 -7.11 6.94 -10.34
CA SER A 3 -5.95 6.27 -9.74
C SER A 3 -6.07 4.73 -9.76
N GLU A 4 -7.31 4.23 -9.64
CA GLU A 4 -7.66 2.81 -9.73
C GLU A 4 -7.40 2.20 -11.12
N GLU A 5 -7.72 2.89 -12.22
CA GLU A 5 -7.54 2.35 -13.58
C GLU A 5 -6.06 2.18 -13.93
N SER A 6 -5.24 3.14 -13.52
CA SER A 6 -3.78 3.10 -13.70
C SER A 6 -3.15 1.94 -12.93
N VAL A 7 -3.58 1.72 -11.69
CA VAL A 7 -3.14 0.58 -10.88
C VAL A 7 -3.58 -0.76 -11.50
N LYS A 8 -4.85 -0.87 -11.91
CA LYS A 8 -5.34 -2.09 -12.58
C LYS A 8 -4.58 -2.37 -13.88
N ARG A 9 -4.23 -1.33 -14.65
CA ARG A 9 -3.40 -1.47 -15.85
C ARG A 9 -2.02 -2.01 -15.51
N PHE A 10 -1.36 -1.42 -14.50
CA PHE A 10 -0.05 -1.86 -14.03
C PHE A 10 -0.06 -3.35 -13.63
N PHE A 11 -1.08 -3.81 -12.88
CA PHE A 11 -1.19 -5.23 -12.55
C PHE A 11 -1.43 -6.13 -13.76
N ARG A 12 -2.13 -5.66 -14.81
CA ARG A 12 -2.26 -6.44 -16.06
C ARG A 12 -0.95 -6.53 -16.83
N GLU A 13 -0.21 -5.42 -16.93
CA GLU A 13 1.08 -5.36 -17.63
C GLU A 13 2.16 -6.18 -16.91
N HIS A 14 2.07 -6.30 -15.59
CA HIS A 14 3.00 -7.07 -14.76
C HIS A 14 2.35 -8.29 -14.11
N SER A 15 1.41 -8.94 -14.80
CA SER A 15 0.57 -10.02 -14.25
C SER A 15 1.36 -11.19 -13.69
N LYS A 16 2.53 -11.53 -14.26
CA LYS A 16 3.41 -12.57 -13.71
C LYS A 16 3.96 -12.23 -12.31
N ALA A 17 4.22 -10.95 -12.05
CA ALA A 17 4.70 -10.49 -10.75
C ALA A 17 3.56 -10.27 -9.75
N PHE A 18 2.35 -9.98 -10.23
CA PHE A 18 1.16 -9.67 -9.42
C PHE A 18 0.01 -10.67 -9.66
N ASP A 19 0.38 -11.94 -9.76
CA ASP A 19 -0.48 -13.09 -10.03
C ASP A 19 -1.41 -13.45 -8.86
N ARG A 20 -1.06 -13.05 -7.63
CA ARG A 20 -1.79 -13.35 -6.40
C ARG A 20 -2.26 -12.10 -5.66
N ALA A 21 -3.39 -12.20 -4.96
CA ALA A 21 -3.98 -11.07 -4.26
C ALA A 21 -3.09 -10.54 -3.12
N ASP A 22 -2.40 -11.41 -2.39
CA ASP A 22 -1.50 -11.02 -1.30
C ASP A 22 -0.30 -10.17 -1.78
N LYS A 23 0.26 -10.47 -2.96
CA LYS A 23 1.29 -9.64 -3.62
C LYS A 23 0.75 -8.26 -3.97
N ARG A 24 -0.44 -8.21 -4.56
CA ARG A 24 -1.14 -6.96 -4.89
C ARG A 24 -1.46 -6.16 -3.63
N ALA A 25 -1.89 -6.82 -2.56
CA ALA A 25 -2.22 -6.19 -1.29
C ALA A 25 -0.99 -5.52 -0.65
N ALA A 26 0.11 -6.26 -0.50
CA ALA A 26 1.37 -5.71 0.02
C ALA A 26 1.82 -4.48 -0.76
N PHE A 27 1.77 -4.56 -2.09
CA PHE A 27 2.08 -3.45 -2.98
C PHE A 27 1.17 -2.24 -2.76
N LEU A 28 -0.16 -2.42 -2.74
CA LEU A 28 -1.09 -1.30 -2.59
C LEU A 28 -1.01 -0.62 -1.23
N VAL A 29 -0.77 -1.37 -0.17
CA VAL A 29 -0.50 -0.78 1.16
C VAL A 29 0.79 0.05 1.12
N GLY A 30 1.81 -0.38 0.37
CA GLY A 30 3.00 0.42 0.08
C GLY A 30 2.68 1.72 -0.67
N VAL A 31 1.87 1.65 -1.72
CA VAL A 31 1.44 2.84 -2.50
C VAL A 31 0.67 3.82 -1.61
N LEU A 32 -0.28 3.35 -0.81
CA LEU A 32 -1.04 4.19 0.11
C LEU A 32 -0.12 4.84 1.16
N THR A 33 0.82 4.07 1.70
CA THR A 33 1.82 4.57 2.64
C THR A 33 2.65 5.68 2.02
N LYS A 34 3.11 5.52 0.77
CA LYS A 34 3.85 6.57 0.05
C LYS A 34 3.05 7.87 -0.02
N ARG A 35 1.76 7.80 -0.34
CA ARG A 35 0.89 8.99 -0.38
C ARG A 35 0.78 9.70 0.97
N LEU A 36 0.69 8.94 2.05
CA LEU A 36 0.70 9.50 3.40
C LEU A 36 2.04 10.17 3.69
N LEU A 37 3.17 9.51 3.43
CA LEU A 37 4.50 10.07 3.67
C LEU A 37 4.73 11.37 2.89
N ASP A 38 4.31 11.41 1.63
CA ASP A 38 4.42 12.61 0.79
C ASP A 38 3.56 13.75 1.33
N LYS A 39 2.35 13.43 1.82
CA LYS A 39 1.49 14.43 2.46
C LYS A 39 2.11 14.97 3.76
N GLN A 40 2.66 14.10 4.61
CA GLN A 40 3.33 14.52 5.84
C GLN A 40 4.53 15.43 5.53
N LEU A 41 5.36 15.03 4.55
CA LEU A 41 6.51 15.80 4.12
C LEU A 41 6.11 17.17 3.59
N ALA A 42 5.08 17.24 2.75
CA ALA A 42 4.58 18.49 2.20
C ALA A 42 3.98 19.43 3.27
N THR A 43 3.35 18.89 4.31
CA THR A 43 2.70 19.70 5.36
C THR A 43 3.64 20.09 6.50
N ARG A 44 4.61 19.24 6.87
CA ARG A 44 5.40 19.39 8.11
C ARG A 44 6.91 19.27 7.91
N ASN A 45 7.39 19.20 6.66
CA ASN A 45 8.79 18.95 6.30
C ASN A 45 9.41 17.72 7.00
N SER A 46 8.57 16.76 7.39
CA SER A 46 8.93 15.54 8.10
C SER A 46 7.88 14.46 7.85
N ALA A 47 8.25 13.19 7.96
CA ALA A 47 7.36 12.06 7.69
C ALA A 47 7.37 11.05 8.87
N PRO A 48 6.77 11.41 10.03
CA PRO A 48 6.84 10.60 11.25
C PRO A 48 6.30 9.18 11.10
N PHE A 49 5.40 8.94 10.13
CA PHE A 49 4.87 7.61 9.86
C PHE A 49 5.94 6.60 9.40
N ARG A 50 7.12 7.06 8.96
CA ARG A 50 8.27 6.17 8.66
C ARG A 50 8.65 5.27 9.84
N SER A 51 8.47 5.75 11.07
CA SER A 51 8.74 4.96 12.28
C SER A 51 7.81 3.74 12.44
N LYS A 52 6.66 3.74 11.76
CA LYS A 52 5.66 2.67 11.78
C LYS A 52 5.90 1.57 10.75
N LEU A 53 6.96 1.67 9.95
CA LEU A 53 7.24 0.70 8.88
C LEU A 53 8.06 -0.52 9.34
N TYR A 54 8.29 -0.68 10.65
CA TYR A 54 8.99 -1.83 11.24
C TYR A 54 10.37 -2.13 10.62
N GLY A 55 11.08 -1.10 10.15
CA GLY A 55 12.35 -1.28 9.43
C GLY A 55 12.22 -2.15 8.17
N LEU A 56 11.02 -2.16 7.56
CA LEU A 56 10.64 -3.02 6.44
C LEU A 56 10.76 -4.52 6.73
N LYS A 57 10.67 -4.92 7.99
CA LYS A 57 10.52 -6.33 8.39
C LYS A 57 9.03 -6.59 8.58
N LEU A 58 8.34 -6.97 7.52
CA LEU A 58 6.88 -7.08 7.53
C LEU A 58 6.43 -8.54 7.60
N ASP A 59 5.32 -8.72 8.29
CA ASP A 59 4.47 -9.90 8.21
C ASP A 59 3.04 -9.40 7.94
N GLU A 60 2.12 -10.32 7.75
CA GLU A 60 0.71 -10.02 7.48
C GLU A 60 0.09 -9.11 8.56
N GLY A 61 0.33 -9.40 9.84
CA GLY A 61 -0.17 -8.62 10.96
C GLY A 61 0.34 -7.18 10.94
N ARG A 62 1.64 -6.99 10.64
CA ARG A 62 2.25 -5.66 10.48
C ARG A 62 1.68 -4.91 9.28
N LEU A 63 1.43 -5.60 8.17
CA LEU A 63 0.85 -5.00 6.98
C LEU A 63 -0.58 -4.48 7.24
N ARG A 64 -1.41 -5.30 7.89
CA ARG A 64 -2.76 -4.91 8.34
C ARG A 64 -2.71 -3.68 9.24
N LYS A 65 -1.78 -3.66 10.19
CA LYS A 65 -1.57 -2.53 11.10
C LYS A 65 -1.10 -1.26 10.38
N ILE A 66 -0.17 -1.38 9.42
CA ILE A 66 0.25 -0.26 8.58
C ILE A 66 -0.96 0.30 7.82
N PHE A 67 -1.78 -0.56 7.23
CA PHE A 67 -2.98 -0.13 6.51
C PHE A 67 -3.94 0.63 7.43
N SER A 68 -4.33 0.07 8.58
CA SER A 68 -5.26 0.73 9.51
C SER A 68 -4.72 2.06 10.03
N GLU A 69 -3.45 2.11 10.46
CA GLU A 69 -2.83 3.34 10.94
C GLU A 69 -2.69 4.38 9.80
N ALA A 70 -2.44 3.95 8.56
CA ALA A 70 -2.35 4.86 7.42
C ALA A 70 -3.70 5.52 7.10
N ILE A 71 -4.81 4.78 7.20
CA ILE A 71 -6.16 5.34 7.01
C ILE A 71 -6.47 6.41 8.06
N GLU A 72 -6.21 6.12 9.34
CA GLU A 72 -6.39 7.06 10.44
C GLU A 72 -5.55 8.33 10.22
N LYS A 73 -4.26 8.16 9.89
CA LYS A 73 -3.37 9.30 9.63
C LYS A 73 -3.75 10.09 8.39
N LEU A 74 -4.29 9.49 7.34
CA LEU A 74 -4.78 10.26 6.20
C LEU A 74 -5.97 11.15 6.59
N ALA A 75 -6.89 10.62 7.41
CA ALA A 75 -8.03 11.36 7.93
C ALA A 75 -7.60 12.56 8.80
N GLU A 76 -6.59 12.39 9.68
CA GLU A 76 -6.02 13.50 10.48
C GLU A 76 -5.49 14.66 9.62
N TYR A 77 -5.05 14.38 8.39
CA TYR A 77 -4.56 15.40 7.45
C TYR A 77 -5.67 15.94 6.54
N ASN A 78 -6.93 15.57 6.78
CA ASN A 78 -8.10 15.89 5.94
C ASN A 78 -7.88 15.49 4.47
N VAL A 79 -7.19 14.37 4.22
CA VAL A 79 -6.96 13.82 2.88
C VAL A 79 -7.58 12.44 2.78
N SER A 80 -8.32 12.21 1.70
CA SER A 80 -8.79 10.87 1.37
C SER A 80 -8.50 10.56 -0.09
N TYR A 81 -7.83 9.43 -0.31
CA TYR A 81 -7.61 8.85 -1.63
C TYR A 81 -8.66 7.76 -1.87
N LEU A 82 -9.95 8.14 -1.89
CA LEU A 82 -11.08 7.21 -1.83
C LEU A 82 -10.97 6.00 -2.78
N GLU A 83 -10.61 6.24 -4.04
CA GLU A 83 -10.44 5.17 -5.04
C GLU A 83 -9.32 4.19 -4.65
N LEU A 84 -8.15 4.72 -4.27
CA LEU A 84 -7.00 3.90 -3.86
C LEU A 84 -7.29 3.16 -2.55
N GLN A 85 -7.91 3.83 -1.58
CA GLN A 85 -8.32 3.22 -0.31
C GLN A 85 -9.32 2.08 -0.57
N SER A 86 -10.35 2.31 -1.39
CA SER A 86 -11.35 1.29 -1.75
C SER A 86 -10.72 0.11 -2.49
N LEU A 87 -9.85 0.38 -3.47
CA LEU A 87 -9.13 -0.66 -4.21
C LEU A 87 -8.24 -1.49 -3.27
N THR A 88 -7.47 -0.82 -2.41
CA THR A 88 -6.58 -1.49 -1.44
C THR A 88 -7.40 -2.40 -0.51
N SER A 89 -8.52 -1.90 0.01
CA SER A 89 -9.44 -2.69 0.85
C SER A 89 -9.98 -3.92 0.12
N LYS A 90 -10.42 -3.77 -1.14
CA LYS A 90 -10.94 -4.90 -1.93
C LYS A 90 -9.88 -5.98 -2.14
N VAL A 91 -8.65 -5.59 -2.49
CA VAL A 91 -7.55 -6.52 -2.70
C VAL A 91 -7.07 -7.16 -1.40
N LEU A 92 -7.11 -6.44 -0.27
CA LEU A 92 -6.87 -7.05 1.04
C LEU A 92 -7.90 -8.13 1.36
N ILE A 93 -9.19 -7.87 1.15
CA ILE A 93 -10.26 -8.88 1.32
C ILE A 93 -10.05 -10.08 0.38
N GLU A 94 -9.65 -9.84 -0.87
CA GLU A 94 -9.31 -10.91 -1.82
C GLU A 94 -8.15 -11.77 -1.28
N ALA A 95 -7.10 -11.14 -0.73
CA ALA A 95 -5.98 -11.85 -0.09
C ALA A 95 -6.41 -12.66 1.15
N GLU A 96 -7.36 -12.16 1.94
CA GLU A 96 -7.95 -12.93 3.04
C GLU A 96 -8.66 -14.20 2.55
N ASN A 97 -9.43 -14.07 1.47
CA ASN A 97 -10.21 -15.18 0.92
C ASN A 97 -9.33 -16.21 0.21
N GLU A 98 -8.29 -15.77 -0.51
CA GLU A 98 -7.33 -16.66 -1.20
C GLU A 98 -6.31 -17.29 -0.25
N GLY A 99 -6.08 -16.67 0.91
CA GLY A 99 -5.06 -17.05 1.88
C GLY A 99 -3.71 -16.39 1.60
N TRP A 100 -3.07 -15.94 2.68
CA TRP A 100 -1.73 -15.36 2.65
C TRP A 100 -0.68 -16.47 2.54
N ASN A 101 0.16 -16.40 1.51
CA ASN A 101 1.27 -17.35 1.32
C ASN A 101 2.49 -16.62 0.73
N LEU A 102 2.76 -15.40 1.24
CA LEU A 102 4.02 -14.71 1.07
C LEU A 102 4.90 -14.96 2.30
N SER A 103 6.19 -15.18 2.08
CA SER A 103 7.17 -15.07 3.15
C SER A 103 7.26 -13.63 3.66
N LYS A 104 7.83 -13.45 4.86
CA LYS A 104 8.07 -12.11 5.43
C LYS A 104 8.92 -11.23 4.50
N ASP A 105 9.91 -11.84 3.84
CA ASP A 105 10.80 -11.14 2.92
C ASP A 105 10.07 -10.74 1.64
N GLU A 106 9.24 -11.61 1.06
CA GLU A 106 8.43 -11.27 -0.11
C GLU A 106 7.40 -10.18 0.22
N LEU A 107 6.73 -10.27 1.36
CA LEU A 107 5.77 -9.26 1.78
C LEU A 107 6.44 -7.90 1.93
N SER A 108 7.62 -7.88 2.55
CA SER A 108 8.46 -6.68 2.68
C SER A 108 8.91 -6.15 1.32
N TYR A 109 9.28 -7.04 0.40
CA TYR A 109 9.68 -6.70 -0.97
C TYR A 109 8.53 -6.05 -1.75
N TYR A 110 7.35 -6.67 -1.83
CA TYR A 110 6.20 -6.11 -2.56
C TYR A 110 5.71 -4.80 -1.96
N PHE A 111 5.72 -4.70 -0.62
CA PHE A 111 5.45 -3.43 0.04
C PHE A 111 6.45 -2.34 -0.36
N ALA A 112 7.75 -2.65 -0.38
CA ALA A 112 8.79 -1.70 -0.78
C ALA A 112 8.66 -1.28 -2.25
N LEU A 113 8.25 -2.19 -3.15
CA LEU A 113 7.92 -1.84 -4.54
C LEU A 113 6.82 -0.78 -4.58
N GLY A 114 5.71 -0.99 -3.85
CA GLY A 114 4.61 -0.04 -3.77
C GLY A 114 5.01 1.29 -3.16
N LEU A 115 5.83 1.27 -2.11
CA LEU A 115 6.34 2.46 -1.43
C LEU A 115 7.15 3.36 -2.37
N ASN A 116 7.90 2.79 -3.30
CA ASN A 116 8.74 3.54 -4.24
C ASN A 116 7.97 3.93 -5.51
N LEU A 117 7.12 3.04 -6.02
CA LEU A 117 6.35 3.29 -7.25
C LEU A 117 5.08 4.11 -6.99
N GLY A 118 4.68 4.34 -5.75
CA GLY A 118 3.42 5.04 -5.43
C GLY A 118 3.25 6.43 -6.04
N GLY A 119 4.36 7.10 -6.39
CA GLY A 119 4.34 8.41 -7.06
C GLY A 119 4.01 8.37 -8.55
N ILE A 120 4.06 7.20 -9.22
CA ILE A 120 3.77 7.08 -10.66
C ILE A 120 2.27 7.00 -10.95
N PHE A 121 1.49 6.54 -9.98
CA PHE A 121 0.04 6.56 -10.05
C PHE A 121 -0.41 8.00 -9.78
N LYS A 122 -1.28 8.59 -10.60
CA LYS A 122 -1.86 9.93 -10.40
C LYS A 122 -3.37 9.81 -10.34
#